data_AF-A0A1I3SA13-F1
#
_entry.id   AF-A0A1I3SA13-F1
#
_cell.length_a   1.000
_cell.length_b   1.000
_cell.length_c   1.000
_cell.angle_alpha   90.00
_cell.angle_beta   90.00
_cell.angle_gamma   90.00
#
_symmetry.space_group_name_H-M   'P 1'
#
loop_
_entity.id
_entity.type
_entity.pdbx_description
1 polymer ?
#
loop_
_entity_poly.entity_id
_entity_poly.type
_entity_poly.pdbx_seq_one_letter_code
_entity_poly.pdbx_strand_id
1 'polypeptide(L)'
;MADLPAYIGILTGLMGTSIAIAAYVRSNQIKKLDLRLELRKGLGDAHEALSTLRALIEVAANSRPRVLAMRGLGRSGNMVAWEQSIAADLARLEEIAAALQSESSDFITRSPKQLESEIVAAHKIKASLFTLIEKYREELAADDEARRQRHQEVVAMTSAQMRPASGPNPA
;
A
#
# COMPACT_ATOMS: atom_id res chain seq x y z
N MET A 1 -13.64 10.81 -1.65
CA MET A 1 -14.47 9.82 -2.36
C MET A 1 -13.58 9.28 -3.45
N ALA A 2 -13.12 8.03 -3.36
CA ALA A 2 -12.36 7.44 -4.46
C ALA A 2 -13.33 7.12 -5.60
N ASP A 3 -13.07 7.65 -6.78
CA ASP A 3 -13.98 7.62 -7.91
C ASP A 3 -14.13 6.17 -8.41
N LEU A 4 -15.37 5.73 -8.65
CA LEU A 4 -15.75 4.44 -9.22
C LEU A 4 -14.84 3.97 -10.40
N PRO A 5 -14.36 4.86 -11.31
CA PRO A 5 -13.46 4.48 -12.40
C PRO A 5 -12.09 3.99 -11.94
N ALA A 6 -11.54 4.53 -10.84
CA ALA A 6 -10.27 4.06 -10.27
C ALA A 6 -10.42 2.63 -9.74
N TYR A 7 -11.56 2.33 -9.11
CA TYR A 7 -11.87 0.99 -8.62
C TYR A 7 -12.05 -0.03 -9.75
N ILE A 8 -12.76 0.35 -10.82
CA ILE A 8 -12.98 -0.50 -12.01
C ILE A 8 -11.67 -0.72 -12.78
N GLY A 9 -10.79 0.30 -12.87
CA GLY A 9 -9.48 0.19 -13.50
C GLY A 9 -8.56 -0.81 -12.77
N ILE A 10 -8.54 -0.77 -11.44
CA ILE A 10 -7.78 -1.72 -10.61
C ILE A 10 -8.33 -3.15 -10.76
N LEU A 11 -9.66 -3.32 -10.73
CA LEU A 11 -10.32 -4.62 -10.91
C LEU A 11 -10.02 -5.25 -12.28
N THR A 12 -10.03 -4.44 -13.34
CA THR A 12 -9.76 -4.90 -14.70
C THR A 12 -8.28 -5.24 -14.90
N GLY A 13 -7.37 -4.45 -14.31
CA GLY A 13 -5.93 -4.74 -14.31
C GLY A 13 -5.60 -6.07 -13.62
N LEU A 14 -6.22 -6.34 -12.46
CA LEU A 14 -6.07 -7.61 -11.74
C LEU A 14 -6.55 -8.82 -12.56
N MET A 15 -7.62 -8.68 -13.35
CA MET A 15 -8.07 -9.74 -14.26
C MET A 15 -7.09 -9.98 -15.41
N GLY A 16 -6.56 -8.91 -16.02
CA GLY A 16 -5.57 -9.02 -17.11
C GLY A 16 -4.28 -9.71 -16.68
N THR A 17 -3.74 -9.35 -15.52
CA THR A 17 -2.56 -9.99 -14.94
C THR A 17 -2.82 -11.48 -14.65
N SER A 18 -4.02 -11.82 -14.17
CA SER A 18 -4.39 -13.21 -13.89
C SER A 18 -4.43 -14.08 -15.14
N ILE A 19 -4.97 -13.55 -16.24
CA ILE A 19 -5.03 -14.26 -17.52
C ILE A 19 -3.63 -14.43 -18.10
N ALA A 20 -2.78 -13.40 -18.00
CA ALA A 20 -1.38 -13.47 -18.45
C ALA A 20 -0.59 -14.53 -17.67
N ILE A 21 -0.78 -14.61 -16.34
CA ILE A 21 -0.15 -15.63 -15.49
C ILE A 21 -0.67 -17.03 -15.84
N ALA A 22 -1.99 -17.19 -15.97
CA ALA A 22 -2.57 -18.47 -16.36
C ALA A 22 -2.06 -18.94 -17.74
N ALA A 23 -1.94 -18.02 -18.70
CA ALA A 23 -1.41 -18.30 -20.03
C ALA A 23 0.08 -18.67 -19.99
N TYR A 24 0.88 -17.96 -19.18
CA TYR A 24 2.29 -18.24 -18.97
C TYR A 24 2.51 -19.64 -18.38
N VAL A 25 1.78 -19.95 -17.31
CA VAL A 25 1.88 -21.25 -16.63
C VAL A 25 1.46 -22.39 -17.56
N ARG A 26 0.35 -22.21 -18.30
CA ARG A 26 -0.17 -23.20 -19.25
C ARG A 26 0.78 -23.43 -20.43
N SER A 27 1.47 -22.40 -20.90
CA SER A 27 2.35 -22.48 -22.07
C SER A 27 3.68 -23.15 -21.76
N ASN A 28 4.19 -23.04 -20.53
CA ASN A 28 5.52 -23.51 -20.19
C ASN A 28 5.62 -25.02 -19.87
N GLN A 29 4.54 -25.82 -19.99
CA GLN A 29 4.50 -27.24 -19.58
C GLN A 29 5.25 -27.51 -18.27
N ILE A 30 5.07 -26.60 -17.30
CA ILE A 30 5.82 -26.57 -16.06
C ILE A 30 5.62 -27.92 -15.35
N LYS A 31 6.71 -28.63 -15.06
CA LYS A 31 6.62 -29.90 -14.34
C LYS A 31 5.95 -29.64 -13.00
N LYS A 32 5.16 -30.60 -12.50
CA LYS A 32 4.43 -30.48 -11.22
C LYS A 32 5.32 -30.02 -10.03
N LEU A 33 6.61 -30.35 -10.04
CA LEU A 33 7.57 -29.84 -9.05
C LEU A 33 7.74 -28.33 -9.13
N ASP A 34 7.97 -27.79 -10.32
CA ASP A 34 8.19 -26.37 -10.57
C ASP A 34 6.94 -25.54 -10.26
N LEU A 35 5.72 -26.07 -10.53
CA LEU A 35 4.47 -25.42 -10.11
C LEU A 35 4.37 -25.26 -8.59
N ARG A 36 4.84 -26.25 -7.81
CA ARG A 36 4.84 -26.15 -6.34
C ARG A 36 5.85 -25.13 -5.85
N LEU A 37 7.02 -25.05 -6.49
CA LEU A 37 8.03 -24.05 -6.14
C LEU A 37 7.52 -22.63 -6.44
N GLU A 38 6.89 -22.44 -7.61
CA GLU A 38 6.29 -21.15 -7.96
C GLU A 38 5.17 -20.75 -7.00
N LEU A 39 4.29 -21.70 -6.64
CA LEU A 39 3.25 -21.44 -5.63
C LEU A 39 3.86 -21.01 -4.29
N ARG A 40 4.86 -21.73 -3.80
CA ARG A 40 5.53 -21.39 -2.53
C ARG A 40 6.17 -20.02 -2.57
N LYS A 41 6.85 -19.69 -3.66
CA LYS A 41 7.42 -18.35 -3.88
C LYS A 41 6.32 -17.28 -3.89
N GLY A 42 5.24 -17.50 -4.62
CA GLY A 42 4.11 -16.57 -4.68
C GLY A 42 3.44 -16.35 -3.31
N LEU A 43 3.32 -17.41 -2.51
CA LEU A 43 2.84 -17.31 -1.13
C LEU A 43 3.82 -16.54 -0.24
N GLY A 44 5.13 -16.79 -0.34
CA GLY A 44 6.15 -16.06 0.42
C GLY A 44 6.14 -14.57 0.10
N ASP A 45 6.12 -14.22 -1.20
CA ASP A 45 6.00 -12.83 -1.64
C ASP A 45 4.71 -12.15 -1.13
N ALA A 46 3.60 -12.90 -1.04
CA ALA A 46 2.35 -12.37 -0.51
C ALA A 46 2.40 -12.16 1.02
N HIS A 47 3.06 -13.05 1.77
CA HIS A 47 3.29 -12.86 3.20
C HIS A 47 4.20 -11.67 3.48
N GLU A 48 5.26 -11.49 2.68
CA GLU A 48 6.14 -10.31 2.77
C GLU A 48 5.40 -9.01 2.44
N ALA A 49 4.57 -9.00 1.40
CA ALA A 49 3.75 -7.85 1.07
C ALA A 49 2.75 -7.54 2.20
N LEU A 50 2.15 -8.56 2.82
CA LEU A 50 1.24 -8.41 3.95
C LEU A 50 1.95 -7.78 5.17
N SER A 51 3.14 -8.27 5.53
CA SER A 51 3.91 -7.72 6.66
C SER A 51 4.37 -6.29 6.39
N THR A 52 4.85 -6.01 5.18
CA THR A 52 5.23 -4.67 4.73
C THR A 52 4.07 -3.69 4.84
N LEU A 53 2.89 -4.10 4.35
CA LEU A 53 1.70 -3.25 4.38
C LEU A 53 1.24 -2.97 5.81
N ARG A 54 1.24 -3.97 6.71
CA ARG A 54 0.94 -3.74 8.14
C ARG A 54 1.85 -2.67 8.75
N ALA A 55 3.15 -2.75 8.51
CA ALA A 55 4.11 -1.76 9.00
C ALA A 55 3.83 -0.35 8.42
N LEU A 56 3.53 -0.24 7.13
CA LEU A 56 3.20 1.04 6.50
C LEU A 56 1.92 1.66 7.08
N ILE A 57 0.88 0.85 7.32
CA ILE A 57 -0.36 1.31 7.94
C ILE A 57 -0.08 1.85 9.33
N GLU A 58 0.72 1.17 10.14
CA GLU A 58 1.09 1.62 11.48
C GLU A 58 1.82 2.97 11.45
N VAL A 59 2.77 3.14 10.53
CA VAL A 59 3.47 4.43 10.36
C VAL A 59 2.49 5.52 9.91
N ALA A 60 1.60 5.23 8.96
CA ALA A 60 0.62 6.18 8.45
C ALA A 60 -0.44 6.56 9.50
N ALA A 61 -0.86 5.61 10.33
CA ALA A 61 -1.77 5.83 11.46
C ALA A 61 -1.20 6.86 12.45
N ASN A 62 0.12 6.90 12.61
CA ASN A 62 0.80 7.85 13.49
C ASN A 62 1.16 9.18 12.79
N SER A 63 1.44 9.16 11.49
CA SER A 63 1.86 10.35 10.74
C SER A 63 0.69 11.30 10.47
N ARG A 64 -0.42 10.78 9.94
CA ARG A 64 -1.55 11.61 9.47
C ARG A 64 -2.20 12.46 10.56
N PRO A 65 -2.44 11.94 11.79
CA PRO A 65 -3.01 12.74 12.87
C PRO A 65 -2.11 13.92 13.24
N ARG A 66 -0.78 13.72 13.23
CA ARG A 66 0.20 14.77 13.51
C ARG A 66 0.11 15.85 12.43
N VAL A 67 0.09 15.48 11.16
CA VAL A 67 -0.01 16.43 10.04
C VAL A 67 -1.32 17.23 10.10
N LEU A 68 -2.44 16.56 10.38
CA LEU A 68 -3.75 17.21 10.50
C LEU A 68 -3.82 18.12 11.72
N ALA A 69 -3.34 17.70 12.89
CA ALA A 69 -3.27 18.54 14.09
C ALA A 69 -2.42 19.79 13.85
N MET A 70 -1.26 19.61 13.22
CA MET A 70 -0.34 20.68 12.83
C MET A 70 -1.06 21.68 11.89
N ARG A 71 -1.99 21.23 11.04
CA ARG A 71 -2.86 22.06 10.15
C ARG A 71 -4.15 22.57 10.83
N GLY A 72 -4.37 22.32 12.12
CA GLY A 72 -5.62 22.70 12.81
C GLY A 72 -6.84 21.84 12.43
N LEU A 73 -6.64 20.74 11.72
CA LEU A 73 -7.69 19.85 11.20
C LEU A 73 -7.83 18.55 12.01
N GLY A 74 -7.22 18.46 13.20
CA GLY A 74 -7.15 17.22 14.00
C GLY A 74 -8.49 16.66 14.50
N ARG A 75 -9.59 17.44 14.44
CA ARG A 75 -10.96 17.02 14.81
C ARG A 75 -11.94 17.14 13.64
N SER A 76 -11.44 17.11 12.41
CA SER A 76 -12.24 17.24 11.20
C SER A 76 -12.87 15.92 10.77
N GLY A 77 -13.90 15.97 9.92
CA GLY A 77 -14.44 14.78 9.28
C GLY A 77 -13.40 14.01 8.45
N ASN A 78 -12.35 14.69 7.97
CA ASN A 78 -11.23 14.04 7.26
C ASN A 78 -10.44 13.11 8.18
N MET A 79 -10.30 13.46 9.46
CA MET A 79 -9.66 12.58 10.46
C MET A 79 -10.50 11.33 10.70
N VAL A 80 -11.82 11.49 10.85
CA VAL A 80 -12.74 10.36 11.03
C VAL A 80 -12.73 9.43 9.82
N ALA A 81 -12.78 9.99 8.61
CA ALA A 81 -12.72 9.21 7.37
C ALA A 81 -11.39 8.46 7.22
N TRP A 82 -10.29 9.06 7.67
CA TRP A 82 -8.98 8.43 7.68
C TRP A 82 -8.91 7.23 8.64
N GLU A 83 -9.36 7.41 9.88
CA GLU A 83 -9.44 6.33 10.88
C GLU A 83 -10.30 5.16 10.39
N GLN A 84 -11.45 5.47 9.77
CA GLN A 84 -12.32 4.46 9.17
C GLN A 84 -11.63 3.73 8.01
N SER A 85 -10.88 4.44 7.14
CA SER A 85 -10.11 3.79 6.07
C SER A 85 -9.06 2.85 6.64
N ILE A 86 -8.32 3.25 7.67
CA ILE A 86 -7.33 2.38 8.32
C ILE A 86 -8.00 1.14 8.91
N ALA A 87 -9.11 1.32 9.63
CA ALA A 87 -9.83 0.20 10.23
C ALA A 87 -10.33 -0.79 9.17
N ALA A 88 -10.88 -0.29 8.06
CA ALA A 88 -11.31 -1.12 6.94
C ALA A 88 -10.14 -1.86 6.26
N ASP A 89 -9.02 -1.16 6.03
CA ASP A 89 -7.84 -1.75 5.42
C ASP A 89 -7.20 -2.81 6.33
N LEU A 90 -7.13 -2.58 7.66
CA LEU A 90 -6.67 -3.58 8.63
C LEU A 90 -7.60 -4.80 8.68
N ALA A 91 -8.91 -4.62 8.70
CA ALA A 91 -9.87 -5.74 8.66
C ALA A 91 -9.68 -6.58 7.39
N ARG A 92 -9.50 -5.92 6.24
CA ARG A 92 -9.20 -6.60 4.98
C ARG A 92 -7.87 -7.36 5.02
N LEU A 93 -6.85 -6.85 5.71
CA LEU A 93 -5.59 -7.57 5.88
C LEU A 93 -5.76 -8.83 6.72
N GLU A 94 -6.59 -8.80 7.75
CA GLU A 94 -6.89 -10.00 8.54
C GLU A 94 -7.65 -11.05 7.72
N GLU A 95 -8.59 -10.63 6.88
CA GLU A 95 -9.27 -11.54 5.94
C GLU A 95 -8.28 -12.17 4.95
N ILE A 96 -7.38 -11.37 4.38
CA ILE A 96 -6.33 -11.86 3.47
C ILE A 96 -5.38 -12.81 4.21
N ALA A 97 -4.95 -12.46 5.43
CA ALA A 97 -4.07 -13.28 6.25
C ALA A 97 -4.69 -14.64 6.56
N ALA A 98 -5.99 -14.66 6.88
CA ALA A 98 -6.73 -15.89 7.15
C ALA A 98 -6.93 -16.76 5.89
N ALA A 99 -7.08 -16.13 4.72
CA ALA A 99 -7.25 -16.83 3.46
C ALA A 99 -5.92 -17.32 2.84
N LEU A 100 -4.80 -16.71 3.22
CA LEU A 100 -3.49 -17.03 2.65
C LEU A 100 -2.98 -18.35 3.23
N GLN A 101 -2.80 -19.35 2.36
CA GLN A 101 -2.24 -20.63 2.77
C GLN A 101 -0.78 -20.47 3.20
N SER A 102 -0.36 -21.22 4.21
CA SER A 102 1.03 -21.21 4.64
C SER A 102 1.95 -21.78 3.54
N GLU A 103 3.16 -21.25 3.45
CA GLU A 103 4.20 -21.76 2.54
C GLU A 103 4.57 -23.23 2.83
N SER A 104 4.36 -23.67 4.08
CA SER A 104 4.60 -25.03 4.56
C SER A 104 3.49 -26.03 4.22
N SER A 105 2.39 -25.58 3.61
CA SER A 105 1.28 -26.45 3.24
C SER A 105 1.74 -27.57 2.29
N ASP A 106 1.20 -28.77 2.47
CA ASP A 106 1.56 -29.91 1.64
C ASP A 106 0.84 -29.86 0.28
N PHE A 107 1.57 -29.38 -0.72
CA PHE A 107 1.11 -29.30 -2.10
C PHE A 107 1.41 -30.57 -2.92
N ILE A 108 2.01 -31.62 -2.34
CA ILE A 108 2.41 -32.84 -3.06
C ILE A 108 1.21 -33.55 -3.70
N THR A 109 0.07 -33.57 -3.00
CA THR A 109 -1.15 -34.27 -3.43
C THR A 109 -1.97 -33.51 -4.49
N ARG A 110 -1.71 -32.22 -4.69
CA ARG A 110 -2.46 -31.38 -5.63
C ARG A 110 -2.19 -31.77 -7.09
N SER A 111 -3.22 -31.74 -7.92
CA SER A 111 -3.07 -31.88 -9.36
C SER A 111 -2.43 -30.62 -9.98
N PRO A 112 -1.78 -30.71 -11.16
CA PRO A 112 -1.24 -29.53 -11.84
C PRO A 112 -2.27 -28.40 -11.98
N LYS A 113 -3.47 -28.70 -12.47
CA LYS A 113 -4.56 -27.72 -12.63
C LYS A 113 -4.96 -27.02 -11.32
N GLN A 114 -4.93 -27.74 -10.20
CA GLN A 114 -5.18 -27.13 -8.89
C GLN A 114 -4.02 -26.21 -8.48
N LEU A 115 -2.77 -26.63 -8.70
CA LEU A 115 -1.61 -25.78 -8.44
C LEU A 115 -1.65 -24.49 -9.28
N GLU A 116 -2.01 -24.59 -10.56
CA GLU A 116 -2.17 -23.41 -11.42
C GLU A 116 -3.21 -22.43 -10.86
N SER A 117 -4.36 -22.94 -10.42
CA SER A 117 -5.42 -22.11 -9.82
C SER A 117 -4.95 -21.40 -8.54
N GLU A 118 -4.19 -22.11 -7.69
CA GLU A 118 -3.65 -21.57 -6.45
C GLU A 118 -2.55 -20.53 -6.71
N ILE A 119 -1.71 -20.75 -7.72
CA ILE A 119 -0.69 -19.77 -8.16
C ILE A 119 -1.38 -18.48 -8.58
N VAL A 120 -2.41 -18.58 -9.43
CA VAL A 120 -3.18 -17.41 -9.87
C VAL A 120 -3.84 -16.71 -8.68
N ALA A 121 -4.37 -17.45 -7.71
CA ALA A 121 -4.96 -16.86 -6.50
C ALA A 121 -3.92 -16.11 -5.65
N ALA A 122 -2.75 -16.71 -5.41
CA ALA A 122 -1.65 -16.08 -4.68
C ALA A 122 -1.18 -14.78 -5.37
N HIS A 123 -1.07 -14.79 -6.70
CA HIS A 123 -0.73 -13.58 -7.45
C HIS A 123 -1.79 -12.49 -7.39
N LYS A 124 -3.09 -12.84 -7.40
CA LYS A 124 -4.17 -11.86 -7.21
C LYS A 124 -4.07 -11.20 -5.84
N ILE A 125 -3.84 -11.99 -4.79
CA ILE A 125 -3.65 -11.49 -3.43
C ILE A 125 -2.44 -10.55 -3.40
N LYS A 126 -1.29 -11.00 -3.91
CA LYS A 126 -0.07 -10.19 -4.01
C LYS A 126 -0.34 -8.85 -4.72
N ALA A 127 -0.94 -8.87 -5.90
CA ALA A 127 -1.22 -7.65 -6.65
C ALA A 127 -2.15 -6.69 -5.87
N SER A 128 -3.19 -7.21 -5.20
CA SER A 128 -4.04 -6.41 -4.32
C SER A 128 -3.28 -5.79 -3.15
N LEU A 129 -2.33 -6.51 -2.55
CA LEU A 129 -1.49 -6.01 -1.46
C LEU A 129 -0.56 -4.90 -1.98
N PHE A 130 0.05 -5.07 -3.16
CA PHE A 130 0.89 -4.05 -3.77
C PHE A 130 0.15 -2.74 -4.06
N THR A 131 -1.11 -2.80 -4.52
CA THR A 131 -1.92 -1.60 -4.70
C THR A 131 -2.11 -0.83 -3.38
N LEU A 132 -2.34 -1.53 -2.28
CA LEU A 132 -2.46 -0.90 -0.96
C LEU A 132 -1.10 -0.37 -0.46
N ILE A 133 -0.01 -1.08 -0.70
CA ILE A 133 1.35 -0.60 -0.38
C ILE A 133 1.62 0.75 -1.06
N GLU A 134 1.34 0.86 -2.37
CA GLU A 134 1.55 2.11 -3.11
C GLU A 134 0.65 3.23 -2.58
N LYS A 135 -0.64 2.96 -2.30
CA LYS A 135 -1.52 3.93 -1.62
C LYS A 135 -0.88 4.49 -0.34
N TYR A 136 -0.38 3.63 0.55
CA TYR A 136 0.19 4.09 1.83
C TYR A 136 1.55 4.78 1.67
N ARG A 137 2.35 4.40 0.67
CA ARG A 137 3.58 5.10 0.33
C ARG A 137 3.29 6.52 -0.15
N GLU A 138 2.30 6.69 -1.02
CA GLU A 138 1.87 8.01 -1.50
C GLU A 138 1.35 8.89 -0.36
N GLU A 139 0.53 8.33 0.53
CA GLU A 139 0.01 9.05 1.70
C GLU A 139 1.11 9.52 2.65
N LEU A 140 2.10 8.66 2.92
CA LEU A 140 3.26 9.02 3.75
C LEU A 140 4.14 10.08 3.07
N ALA A 141 4.34 9.98 1.76
CA ALA A 141 5.09 10.98 1.01
C ALA A 141 4.39 12.36 1.03
N ALA A 142 3.05 12.38 0.94
CA ALA A 142 2.26 13.60 1.07
C ALA A 142 2.35 14.21 2.48
N ASP A 143 2.35 13.38 3.52
CA ASP A 143 2.55 13.80 4.90
C ASP A 143 3.95 14.37 5.16
N ASP A 144 4.99 13.74 4.59
CA ASP A 144 6.37 14.23 4.64
C ASP A 144 6.50 15.58 3.96
N GLU A 145 5.87 15.75 2.79
CA GLU A 145 5.86 17.02 2.06
C GLU A 145 5.14 18.11 2.85
N ALA A 146 3.99 17.80 3.46
CA ALA A 146 3.27 18.72 4.33
C ALA A 146 4.12 19.20 5.53
N ARG A 147 4.95 18.31 6.10
CA ARG A 147 5.90 18.66 7.16
C ARG A 147 7.01 19.57 6.65
N ARG A 148 7.57 19.29 5.47
CA ARG A 148 8.62 20.12 4.84
C ARG A 148 8.13 21.54 4.55
N GLN A 149 6.94 21.68 3.96
CA GLN A 149 6.36 22.99 3.62
C GLN A 149 6.19 23.86 4.86
N ARG A 150 5.61 23.30 5.94
CA ARG A 150 5.47 24.04 7.20
C ARG A 150 6.82 24.47 7.78
N HIS A 151 7.83 23.61 7.72
CA HIS A 151 9.16 23.98 8.22
C HIS A 151 9.74 25.16 7.44
N GLN A 152 9.60 25.15 6.11
CA GLN A 152 10.03 26.25 5.24
C GLN A 152 9.27 27.55 5.54
N GLU A 153 7.95 27.48 5.74
CA GLU A 153 7.12 28.64 6.14
C GLU A 153 7.61 29.25 7.45
N VAL A 154 7.86 28.43 8.48
CA VAL A 154 8.35 28.89 9.78
C VAL A 154 9.72 29.55 9.66
N VAL A 155 10.64 28.97 8.89
CA VAL A 155 11.97 29.54 8.62
C VAL A 155 11.87 30.88 7.87
N ALA A 156 10.99 30.96 6.87
CA ALA A 156 10.76 32.20 6.11
C ALA A 156 10.17 33.31 6.99
N MET A 157 9.19 32.98 7.85
CA MET A 157 8.61 33.95 8.80
C MET A 157 9.66 34.45 9.81
N THR A 158 10.47 33.54 10.35
CA THR A 158 11.52 33.89 11.32
C THR A 158 12.59 34.78 10.68
N SER A 159 13.04 34.47 9.46
CA SER A 159 14.02 35.29 8.75
C SER A 159 13.48 36.66 8.33
N ALA A 160 12.19 36.77 7.99
CA ALA A 160 11.54 38.05 7.72
C ALA A 160 11.47 38.96 8.97
N GLN A 161 11.22 38.38 10.16
CA GLN A 161 11.22 39.10 11.43
C GLN A 161 12.62 39.55 11.87
N MET A 162 13.66 38.78 11.55
CA MET A 162 15.04 39.09 11.91
C MET A 162 15.73 40.08 10.95
N ARG A 163 15.10 40.49 9.84
CA ARG A 163 15.68 41.47 8.92
C ARG A 163 15.54 42.87 9.52
N PRO A 164 16.62 43.53 9.99
CA PRO A 164 16.50 44.88 10.55
C PRO A 164 16.02 45.86 9.49
N ALA A 165 15.21 46.84 9.91
CA ALA A 165 14.83 47.97 9.07
C ALA A 165 16.06 48.87 8.82
N SER A 166 16.93 48.45 7.91
CA SER A 166 17.98 49.29 7.35
C SER A 166 17.35 50.30 6.39
N GLY A 167 16.58 51.25 6.95
CA GLY A 167 16.15 52.43 6.21
C GLY A 167 17.39 53.28 5.90
N PRO A 168 17.52 53.84 4.67
CA PRO A 168 18.66 54.67 4.32
C PRO A 168 18.69 55.90 5.23
N ASN A 169 19.83 56.14 5.87
CA ASN A 169 20.10 57.36 6.63
C ASN A 169 20.24 58.52 5.62
N PRO A 170 19.34 59.52 5.61
CA PRO A 170 19.50 60.67 4.75
C PRO A 170 20.60 61.58 5.33
N ALA A 171 21.71 61.69 4.60
CA ALA A 171 22.72 62.73 4.78
C ALA A 171 22.46 63.89 3.81
#